data_AF-A0A967MK20-F1
#
_entry.id   AF-A0A967MK20-F1
#
_cell.length_a   1.000
_cell.length_b   1.000
_cell.length_c   1.000
_cell.angle_alpha   90.00
_cell.angle_beta   90.00
_cell.angle_gamma   90.00
#
_symmetry.space_group_name_H-M   'P 1'
#
loop_
_entity.id
_entity.type
_entity.pdbx_description
1 polymer ?
#
loop_
_entity_poly.entity_id
_entity_poly.type
_entity_poly.pdbx_seq_one_letter_code
_entity_poly.pdbx_strand_id
1 'polypeptide(L)'
;MIKGSVALAGLGVLGLPDWAFPALAQEETLVPFTDLPEPLTLERTPERRIIDIRTIRDVFTPADQFFTTQHYGHPEIDLATYRLRVSGLVDRPLSLSIDDLRAMPSR
;
A
#
# COMPACT_ATOMS: atom_id res chain seq x y z
N MET A 1 -15.27 -6.01 -5.37
CA MET A 1 -14.66 -5.74 -6.69
C MET A 1 -15.75 -5.15 -7.59
N ILE A 2 -15.55 -3.96 -8.17
CA ILE A 2 -16.57 -3.33 -9.02
C ILE A 2 -16.45 -3.92 -10.44
N LYS A 3 -17.53 -4.49 -10.97
CA LYS A 3 -17.60 -4.93 -12.37
C LYS A 3 -17.94 -3.72 -13.25
N GLY A 4 -16.94 -2.92 -13.62
CA GLY A 4 -17.16 -1.76 -14.51
C GLY A 4 -15.90 -1.02 -15.00
N SER A 5 -14.75 -1.19 -14.32
CA SER A 5 -13.57 -0.33 -14.51
C SER A 5 -12.83 -0.46 -15.86
N VAL A 6 -13.03 -1.53 -16.63
CA VAL A 6 -12.35 -1.70 -17.94
C VAL A 6 -13.00 -0.85 -19.04
N ALA A 7 -14.28 -0.52 -18.96
CA ALA A 7 -14.96 0.26 -19.98
C ALA A 7 -14.62 1.76 -19.92
N LEU A 8 -14.42 2.34 -18.72
CA LEU A 8 -14.19 3.78 -18.55
C LEU A 8 -12.80 4.25 -19.02
N ALA A 9 -11.74 3.46 -18.82
CA ALA A 9 -10.38 3.87 -19.17
C ALA A 9 -10.16 4.06 -20.70
N GLY A 10 -10.89 3.32 -21.54
CA GLY A 10 -10.83 3.46 -22.99
C GLY A 10 -11.58 4.67 -23.55
N LEU A 11 -12.55 5.21 -22.81
CA LEU A 11 -13.51 6.21 -23.31
C LEU A 11 -13.14 7.65 -22.94
N GLY A 12 -12.37 7.87 -21.85
CA GLY A 12 -11.80 9.19 -21.53
C GLY A 12 -10.84 9.71 -22.62
N VAL A 13 -10.25 8.81 -23.41
CA VAL A 13 -9.42 9.13 -24.59
C VAL A 13 -10.24 9.76 -25.73
N LEU A 14 -11.57 9.58 -25.76
CA LEU A 14 -12.46 10.02 -26.84
C LEU A 14 -13.18 11.37 -26.58
N GLY A 15 -12.95 12.01 -25.43
CA GLY A 15 -13.42 13.38 -25.17
C GLY A 15 -14.93 13.56 -25.01
N LEU A 16 -15.66 12.52 -24.63
CA LEU A 16 -17.11 12.59 -24.42
C LEU A 16 -17.47 13.12 -23.01
N PRO A 17 -18.49 13.99 -22.89
CA PRO A 17 -18.83 14.66 -21.64
C PRO A 17 -19.60 13.75 -20.66
N ASP A 18 -19.42 13.97 -19.35
CA ASP A 18 -19.96 13.12 -18.28
C ASP A 18 -21.49 12.93 -18.30
N TRP A 19 -22.24 13.91 -18.80
CA TRP A 19 -23.70 13.83 -18.92
C TRP A 19 -24.18 12.83 -19.99
N ALA A 20 -23.30 12.41 -20.90
CA ALA A 20 -23.64 11.48 -21.96
C ALA A 20 -23.75 10.02 -21.46
N PHE A 21 -23.27 9.71 -20.24
CA PHE A 21 -23.24 8.34 -19.73
C PHE A 21 -23.55 8.20 -18.22
N PRO A 22 -24.72 8.68 -17.74
CA PRO A 22 -25.15 8.43 -16.36
C PRO A 22 -25.25 6.92 -16.04
N ALA A 23 -25.50 6.07 -17.04
CA ALA A 23 -25.72 4.63 -16.88
C ALA A 23 -24.49 3.82 -16.44
N LEU A 24 -23.26 4.30 -16.64
CA LEU A 24 -22.06 3.56 -16.20
C LEU A 24 -21.81 3.68 -14.69
N ALA A 25 -22.34 4.74 -14.05
CA ALA A 25 -22.25 4.92 -12.60
C ALA A 25 -23.52 4.46 -11.85
N GLN A 26 -24.66 4.38 -12.54
CA GLN A 26 -25.97 4.23 -11.91
C GLN A 26 -26.34 2.78 -11.50
N GLU A 27 -25.58 1.77 -11.93
CA GLU A 27 -25.91 0.35 -11.69
C GLU A 27 -24.72 -0.48 -11.17
N GLU A 28 -23.75 0.16 -10.51
CA GLU A 28 -22.66 -0.58 -9.86
C GLU A 28 -23.20 -1.42 -8.68
N THR A 29 -23.47 -2.69 -8.95
CA THR A 29 -23.85 -3.64 -7.91
C THR A 29 -22.59 -4.20 -7.25
N LEU A 30 -22.47 -4.00 -5.94
CA LEU A 30 -21.38 -4.59 -5.15
C LEU A 30 -21.49 -6.12 -5.18
N VAL A 31 -20.56 -6.77 -5.89
CA VAL A 31 -20.47 -8.24 -5.88
C VAL A 31 -19.72 -8.69 -4.63
N PRO A 32 -20.32 -9.52 -3.76
CA PRO A 32 -19.64 -10.06 -2.60
C PRO A 32 -18.56 -11.06 -3.01
N PHE A 33 -17.51 -11.17 -2.20
CA PHE A 33 -16.55 -12.28 -2.29
C PHE A 33 -17.23 -13.55 -1.79
N THR A 34 -17.25 -14.61 -2.60
CA THR A 34 -17.94 -15.88 -2.29
C THR A 34 -17.00 -16.95 -1.74
N ASP A 35 -15.70 -16.69 -1.77
CA ASP A 35 -14.60 -17.57 -1.39
C ASP A 35 -14.02 -17.27 0.00
N LEU A 36 -14.49 -16.20 0.65
CA LEU A 36 -14.07 -15.82 2.00
C LEU A 36 -15.05 -16.34 3.05
N PRO A 37 -14.57 -17.01 4.12
CA PRO A 37 -15.41 -17.49 5.20
C PRO A 37 -15.95 -16.34 6.07
N GLU A 38 -17.10 -16.57 6.72
CA GLU A 38 -17.70 -15.65 7.67
C GLU A 38 -17.94 -16.38 9.02
N PRO A 39 -17.35 -15.94 10.14
CA PRO A 39 -16.50 -14.75 10.28
C PRO A 39 -15.10 -14.94 9.69
N LEU A 40 -14.53 -13.86 9.17
CA LEU A 40 -13.15 -13.84 8.68
C LEU A 40 -12.18 -13.61 9.86
N THR A 41 -11.47 -14.67 10.26
CA THR A 41 -10.39 -14.56 11.27
C THR A 41 -9.06 -14.29 10.58
N LEU A 42 -8.47 -13.11 10.84
CA LEU A 42 -7.20 -12.70 10.27
C LEU A 42 -6.11 -12.63 11.34
N GLU A 43 -4.89 -12.94 10.96
CA GLU A 43 -3.71 -12.73 11.80
C GLU A 43 -3.46 -11.23 11.99
N ARG A 44 -3.39 -10.77 13.24
CA ARG A 44 -3.26 -9.35 13.61
C ARG A 44 -2.05 -9.07 14.51
N THR A 45 -1.07 -9.98 14.55
CA THR A 45 0.14 -9.79 15.35
C THR A 45 1.00 -8.64 14.80
N PRO A 46 1.92 -8.08 15.61
CA PRO A 46 2.87 -7.09 15.12
C PRO A 46 3.71 -7.59 13.94
N GLU A 47 4.12 -8.86 13.96
CA GLU A 47 5.01 -9.47 12.96
C GLU A 47 4.28 -9.78 11.65
N ARG A 48 3.03 -10.25 11.74
CA ARG A 48 2.20 -10.58 10.59
C ARG A 48 0.82 -9.98 10.78
N ARG A 49 0.48 -9.02 9.93
CA ARG A 49 -0.85 -8.41 9.88
C ARG A 49 -1.48 -8.67 8.52
N ILE A 50 -2.44 -9.59 8.49
CA ILE A 50 -3.31 -9.80 7.34
C ILE A 50 -4.48 -8.80 7.46
N ILE A 51 -4.80 -8.16 6.34
CA ILE A 51 -5.83 -7.13 6.27
C ILE A 51 -7.04 -7.66 5.52
N ASP A 52 -8.23 -7.20 5.92
CA ASP A 52 -9.44 -7.50 5.17
C ASP A 52 -9.49 -6.56 3.96
N ILE A 53 -9.26 -7.11 2.77
CA ILE A 53 -9.28 -6.32 1.53
C ILE A 53 -10.66 -5.70 1.24
N ARG A 54 -11.73 -6.23 1.85
CA ARG A 54 -13.10 -5.67 1.73
C ARG A 54 -13.23 -4.32 2.42
N THR A 55 -12.32 -3.99 3.33
CA THR A 55 -12.36 -2.76 4.13
C THR A 55 -11.41 -1.66 3.62
N ILE A 56 -10.70 -1.88 2.51
CA ILE A 56 -9.86 -0.84 1.90
C ILE A 56 -10.79 0.18 1.22
N ARG A 57 -10.80 1.42 1.72
CA ARG A 57 -11.72 2.49 1.27
C ARG A 57 -11.05 3.59 0.47
N ASP A 58 -9.75 3.79 0.66
CA ASP A 58 -9.00 4.89 0.11
C ASP A 58 -7.77 4.41 -0.65
N VAL A 59 -7.22 5.28 -1.49
CA VAL A 59 -5.98 5.01 -2.24
C VAL A 59 -4.74 4.95 -1.33
N PHE A 60 -4.82 5.53 -0.13
CA PHE A 60 -3.78 5.46 0.89
C PHE A 60 -4.30 4.69 2.09
N THR A 61 -3.69 3.53 2.35
CA THR A 61 -4.02 2.72 3.53
C THR A 61 -3.48 3.41 4.79
N PRO A 62 -4.32 3.66 5.82
CA PRO A 62 -3.87 4.18 7.12
C PRO A 62 -2.78 3.30 7.73
N ALA A 63 -1.85 3.89 8.49
CA ALA A 63 -0.69 3.19 9.03
C ALA A 63 -1.06 1.99 9.93
N ASP A 64 -2.15 2.10 10.69
CA ASP A 64 -2.69 1.04 11.55
C ASP A 64 -3.44 -0.06 10.77
N GLN A 65 -3.73 0.18 9.49
CA GLN A 65 -4.38 -0.76 8.57
C GLN A 65 -3.42 -1.29 7.50
N PHE A 66 -2.14 -0.92 7.53
CA PHE A 66 -1.15 -1.43 6.59
C PHE A 66 -0.78 -2.89 6.95
N PHE A 67 -0.69 -3.75 5.94
CA PHE A 67 -0.32 -5.15 6.16
C PHE A 67 1.16 -5.26 6.56
N THR A 68 1.51 -6.26 7.36
CA THR A 68 2.91 -6.49 7.76
C THR A 68 3.33 -7.94 7.52
N THR A 69 4.59 -8.13 7.13
CA THR A 69 5.26 -9.44 7.15
C THR A 69 6.68 -9.25 7.63
N GLN A 70 7.07 -9.98 8.68
CA GLN A 70 8.40 -9.91 9.25
C GLN A 70 8.90 -11.32 9.54
N HIS A 71 10.11 -11.61 9.11
CA HIS A 71 10.70 -12.94 9.24
C HIS A 71 11.46 -13.09 10.57
N TYR A 72 11.91 -11.99 11.17
CA TYR A 72 12.83 -11.99 12.33
C TYR A 72 12.39 -11.03 13.45
N GLY A 73 11.12 -10.62 13.47
CA GLY A 73 10.58 -9.66 14.43
C GLY A 73 10.97 -8.20 14.17
N HIS A 74 10.59 -7.32 15.10
CA HIS A 74 10.86 -5.88 15.06
C HIS A 74 12.12 -5.55 15.87
N PRO A 75 13.18 -5.02 15.27
CA PRO A 75 14.36 -4.61 16.03
C PRO A 75 14.08 -3.32 16.82
N GLU A 76 14.55 -3.29 18.07
CA GLU A 76 14.70 -2.04 18.81
C GLU A 76 15.98 -1.34 18.35
N ILE A 77 15.86 -0.11 17.85
CA ILE A 77 16.99 0.65 17.29
C ILE A 77 17.14 1.97 18.05
N ASP A 78 18.34 2.19 18.60
CA ASP A 78 18.76 3.51 19.06
C ASP A 78 19.23 4.37 17.87
N LEU A 79 18.47 5.41 17.56
CA LEU A 79 18.73 6.28 16.42
C LEU A 79 20.03 7.09 16.58
N ALA A 80 20.48 7.37 17.80
CA ALA A 80 21.70 8.14 18.04
C ALA A 80 22.97 7.36 17.65
N THR A 81 22.94 6.05 17.91
CA THR A 81 24.07 5.15 17.65
C THR A 81 23.94 4.38 16.34
N TYR A 82 22.75 4.31 15.73
CA TYR A 82 22.52 3.64 14.45
C TYR A 82 23.43 4.17 13.34
N ARG A 83 23.96 3.27 12.51
CA ARG A 83 24.70 3.59 11.29
C ARG A 83 24.27 2.69 10.14
N LEU A 84 23.89 3.27 9.00
CA LEU A 84 23.74 2.58 7.73
C LEU A 84 25.12 2.43 7.08
N ARG A 85 25.61 1.21 6.96
CA ARG A 85 26.85 0.91 6.26
C ARG A 85 26.58 0.61 4.79
N VAL A 86 27.23 1.36 3.90
CA VAL A 86 27.24 1.10 2.45
C VAL A 86 28.64 0.59 2.10
N SER A 87 28.72 -0.64 1.58
CA SER A 87 29.98 -1.33 1.29
C SER A 87 29.82 -2.31 0.13
N GLY A 88 30.91 -2.92 -0.33
CA GLY A 88 30.93 -3.84 -1.48
C GLY A 88 31.76 -3.26 -2.61
N LEU A 89 31.26 -3.32 -3.85
CA LEU A 89 31.92 -2.76 -5.03
C LEU A 89 31.69 -1.24 -5.11
N VAL A 90 32.34 -0.49 -4.22
CA VAL A 90 32.28 0.97 -4.15
C VAL A 90 33.69 1.53 -3.96
N ASP A 91 33.97 2.71 -4.53
CA ASP A 91 35.28 3.35 -4.39
C ASP A 91 35.59 3.72 -2.93
N ARG A 92 34.56 4.19 -2.19
CA ARG A 92 34.66 4.57 -0.78
C ARG A 92 33.45 4.06 0.00
N PRO A 93 33.63 3.10 0.93
CA PRO A 93 32.57 2.68 1.84
C PRO A 93 32.07 3.86 2.70
N LEU A 94 30.78 3.85 3.03
CA LEU A 94 30.14 4.87 3.85
C LEU A 94 29.54 4.28 5.14
N SER A 95 29.45 5.13 6.16
CA SER A 95 28.79 4.83 7.44
C SER A 95 27.96 6.04 7.83
N LEU A 96 26.66 6.01 7.53
CA LEU A 96 25.76 7.16 7.60
C LEU A 96 24.90 7.11 8.86
N SER A 97 24.78 8.22 9.58
CA SER A 97 23.82 8.40 10.66
C SER A 97 22.40 8.66 10.12
N ILE A 98 21.39 8.63 11.00
CA ILE A 98 20.03 9.04 10.63
C ILE A 98 19.98 10.50 10.18
N ASP A 99 20.77 11.37 10.78
CA ASP A 99 20.82 12.80 10.41
C ASP A 99 21.43 13.00 9.02
N ASP A 100 22.50 12.25 8.69
CA ASP A 100 23.08 12.27 7.35
C ASP A 100 22.04 11.87 6.29
N LEU A 101 21.22 10.85 6.57
CA LEU A 101 20.17 10.39 5.67
C LEU A 101 19.06 11.43 5.50
N ARG A 102 18.65 12.09 6.59
CA ARG A 102 17.61 13.14 6.56
C ARG A 102 18.07 14.40 5.84
N ALA A 103 19.36 14.69 5.83
CA ALA A 103 19.94 15.83 5.12
C ALA A 103 20.01 15.60 3.59
N MET A 104 19.81 14.37 3.10
CA MET A 104 19.80 14.08 1.68
C MET A 104 18.56 14.68 0.99
N PRO A 105 18.64 15.04 -0.30
CA PRO A 105 17.47 15.44 -1.07
C PRO A 105 16.38 14.36 -1.03
N SER A 106 15.18 14.74 -0.59
CA SER A 106 13.99 13.90 -0.66
C SER A 106 13.18 14.20 -1.92
N ARG A 107 12.33 13.25 -2.32
CA ARG A 107 11.37 13.38 -3.42
C ARG A 107 9.96 13.22 -2.88
#